data_AF-A0A1V6C0K3-F1
#
_entry.id   AF-A0A1V6C0K3-F1
#
_cell.length_a   1.000
_cell.length_b   1.000
_cell.length_c   1.000
_cell.angle_alpha   90.00
_cell.angle_beta   90.00
_cell.angle_gamma   90.00
#
_symmetry.space_group_name_H-M   'P 1'
#
loop_
_entity.id
_entity.type
_entity.pdbx_description
1 polymer ?
#
loop_
_entity_poly.entity_id
_entity_poly.type
_entity_poly.pdbx_seq_one_letter_code
_entity_poly.pdbx_strand_id
1 'polypeptide(L)'
;MSQLILSEDFSQLRGLIPTGTKTLVLYDRNVSQWVHQAADPSWELIALEGGEALKQWERVEQTVSRMMELLADRSWFLVGMGGGTVCDFAGFIGSVYMRGMPFGLVPTTLLAQVDAALGGKNGIHFGPYKNIIGCTQLPRWVFCNPAVLRTLPRDEFRCGLAECIKHGAIASESYFRFIEEEVAPYGDFSALPAAITERLIAGSQQIKMKVVEEDLYEKGVRKALNFGHTFGHALAACYPEISHGQAVAKGMALAAACSAERGLLQPQQAQRLIRVLNACGLDPGLPCPTGQIIPHMLHDKKKRGRDLDLVLLKAIGEYVLVSDPVELWMNRAQNPGVSLDSAQSKEMSEWLDKAPWVELRLDLAGDLSPVGMVALRMQCMGKEKKLMLTHPAAAESGVIPDMLAEMVSWGAGWVDIPLDAPQGYAGQLTALARTNDVQVIRSAHFPENSLEEIPGEALLEGLAHKAFSGGADFLKIAVHTRTPQESDALLAWCDVQNRKENARFRTTMMIMGPDALRSRKHALRNGYPFVYAAPSGDRTTAPGQPAFQEF
;
A
#
# COMPACT_ATOMS: atom_id res chain seq x y z
N MET A 1 25.34 20.45 -6.36
CA MET A 1 24.51 19.42 -7.02
C MET A 1 25.33 18.74 -8.09
N SER A 2 25.00 17.50 -8.46
CA SER A 2 25.58 16.86 -9.65
C SER A 2 25.23 17.66 -10.90
N GLN A 3 26.17 17.79 -11.83
CA GLN A 3 25.86 18.35 -13.15
C GLN A 3 25.02 17.34 -13.93
N LEU A 4 23.88 17.75 -14.46
CA LEU A 4 23.02 16.92 -15.30
C LEU A 4 23.19 17.36 -16.76
N ILE A 5 23.58 16.42 -17.62
CA ILE A 5 23.85 16.68 -19.04
C ILE A 5 22.89 15.83 -19.87
N LEU A 6 22.14 16.47 -20.77
CA LEU A 6 21.28 15.80 -21.75
C LEU A 6 21.89 16.07 -23.14
N SER A 7 22.48 15.05 -23.76
CA SER A 7 23.18 15.20 -25.04
C SER A 7 23.32 13.88 -25.77
N GLU A 8 23.12 13.88 -27.09
CA GLU A 8 23.39 12.70 -27.93
C GLU A 8 24.89 12.54 -28.25
N ASP A 9 25.74 13.55 -27.98
CA ASP A 9 27.15 13.56 -28.34
C ASP A 9 28.06 13.06 -27.22
N PHE A 10 28.54 11.82 -27.35
CA PHE A 10 29.50 11.23 -26.41
C PHE A 10 30.87 11.92 -26.38
N SER A 11 31.22 12.78 -27.33
CA SER A 11 32.44 13.59 -27.22
C SER A 11 32.39 14.51 -25.99
N GLN A 12 31.20 14.99 -25.62
CA GLN A 12 31.00 15.79 -24.42
C GLN A 12 31.24 14.96 -23.15
N LEU A 13 30.80 13.70 -23.11
CA LEU A 13 31.08 12.77 -22.00
C LEU A 13 32.59 12.66 -21.75
N ARG A 14 33.38 12.47 -22.82
CA ARG A 14 34.84 12.39 -22.70
C ARG A 14 35.44 13.67 -22.12
N GLY A 15 34.90 14.83 -22.49
CA GLY A 15 35.29 16.14 -21.95
C GLY A 15 34.93 16.37 -20.47
N LEU A 16 34.02 15.58 -19.89
CA LEU A 16 33.67 15.66 -18.46
C LEU A 16 34.68 14.95 -17.55
N ILE A 17 35.57 14.13 -18.12
CA ILE A 17 36.66 13.48 -17.40
C ILE A 17 37.84 14.44 -17.31
N PRO A 18 38.41 14.70 -16.12
CA PRO A 18 39.56 15.58 -16.01
C PRO A 18 40.77 15.05 -16.81
N THR A 19 41.42 15.93 -17.58
CA THR A 19 42.53 15.57 -18.46
C THR A 19 43.63 14.81 -17.72
N GLY A 20 44.12 13.71 -18.31
CA GLY A 20 45.18 12.87 -17.72
C GLY A 20 44.71 11.90 -16.63
N THR A 21 43.40 11.86 -16.32
CA THR A 21 42.84 10.95 -15.33
C THR A 21 42.60 9.57 -15.93
N LYS A 22 43.16 8.51 -15.33
CA LYS A 22 42.80 7.13 -15.67
C LYS A 22 41.34 6.87 -15.31
N THR A 23 40.62 6.20 -16.21
CA THR A 23 39.17 6.00 -16.08
C THR A 23 38.83 4.52 -16.19
N LEU A 24 37.93 4.08 -15.31
CA LEU A 24 37.36 2.74 -15.29
C LEU A 24 35.86 2.83 -15.54
N VAL A 25 35.35 2.03 -16.49
CA VAL A 25 33.92 1.94 -16.79
C VAL A 25 33.37 0.61 -16.29
N LEU A 26 32.42 0.66 -15.36
CA LEU A 26 31.55 -0.46 -15.01
C LEU A 26 30.31 -0.39 -15.89
N TYR A 27 30.06 -1.41 -16.72
CA TYR A 27 28.96 -1.34 -17.68
C TYR A 27 28.12 -2.61 -17.78
N ASP A 28 26.84 -2.46 -18.10
CA ASP A 28 25.97 -3.59 -18.44
C ASP A 28 26.38 -4.15 -19.81
N ARG A 29 26.70 -5.45 -19.87
CA ARG A 29 27.10 -6.09 -21.14
C ARG A 29 26.07 -5.91 -22.26
N ASN A 30 24.79 -5.74 -21.93
CA ASN A 30 23.71 -5.54 -22.91
C ASN A 30 23.81 -4.19 -23.64
N VAL A 31 24.58 -3.24 -23.11
CA VAL A 31 24.82 -1.92 -23.75
C VAL A 31 26.23 -1.76 -24.30
N SER A 32 26.96 -2.87 -24.53
CA SER A 32 28.34 -2.85 -25.06
C SER A 32 28.48 -1.98 -26.31
N GLN A 33 27.50 -2.02 -27.23
CA GLN A 33 27.52 -1.20 -28.44
C GLN A 33 27.62 0.30 -28.15
N TRP A 34 26.94 0.78 -27.11
CA TRP A 34 26.95 2.18 -26.70
C TRP A 34 28.23 2.51 -25.93
N VAL A 35 28.74 1.58 -25.13
CA VAL A 35 30.02 1.73 -24.41
C VAL A 35 31.17 1.89 -25.38
N HIS A 36 31.22 1.10 -26.46
CA HIS A 36 32.26 1.22 -27.49
C HIS A 36 32.20 2.54 -28.26
N GLN A 37 31.05 3.18 -28.36
CA GLN A 37 30.92 4.52 -28.95
C GLN A 37 31.29 5.63 -27.97
N ALA A 38 30.95 5.42 -26.69
CA ALA A 38 31.08 6.41 -25.63
C ALA A 38 32.50 6.49 -25.06
N ALA A 39 33.08 5.34 -24.72
CA ALA A 39 34.34 5.24 -24.01
C ALA A 39 35.52 5.65 -24.89
N ASP A 40 36.51 6.31 -24.28
CA ASP A 40 37.81 6.50 -24.90
C ASP A 40 38.58 5.17 -24.95
N PRO A 41 39.33 4.85 -26.01
CA PRO A 41 40.12 3.61 -26.10
C PRO A 41 41.13 3.41 -24.97
N SER A 42 41.53 4.47 -24.26
CA SER A 42 42.43 4.41 -23.11
C SER A 42 41.74 4.03 -21.79
N TRP A 43 40.42 3.94 -21.76
CA TRP A 43 39.67 3.62 -20.54
C TRP A 43 39.62 2.11 -20.31
N GLU A 44 39.75 1.72 -19.04
CA GLU A 44 39.58 0.33 -18.63
C GLU A 44 38.09 -0.01 -18.58
N LEU A 45 37.71 -1.19 -19.07
CA LEU A 45 36.31 -1.62 -19.15
C LEU A 45 36.09 -2.89 -18.33
N ILE A 46 35.10 -2.87 -17.43
CA ILE A 46 34.61 -4.06 -16.71
C ILE A 46 33.15 -4.27 -17.07
N ALA A 47 32.89 -5.36 -17.78
CA ALA A 47 31.54 -5.81 -18.08
C ALA A 47 30.88 -6.44 -16.85
N LEU A 48 29.60 -6.13 -16.65
CA LEU A 48 28.75 -6.67 -15.61
C LEU A 48 27.57 -7.41 -16.25
N GLU A 49 27.18 -8.52 -15.63
CA GLU A 49 25.85 -9.09 -15.85
C GLU A 49 24.85 -8.16 -15.16
N GLY A 50 24.09 -7.38 -15.94
CA GLY A 50 23.11 -6.43 -15.42
C GLY A 50 21.97 -7.09 -14.64
N GLY A 51 20.95 -6.28 -14.32
CA GLY A 51 19.78 -6.75 -13.56
C GLY A 51 20.04 -6.92 -12.05
N GLU A 52 18.99 -7.28 -11.32
CA GLU A 52 18.96 -7.13 -9.85
C GLU A 52 19.96 -8.03 -9.10
N ALA A 53 20.39 -9.14 -9.71
CA ALA A 53 21.43 -10.02 -9.15
C ALA A 53 22.80 -9.34 -9.00
N LEU A 54 23.04 -8.22 -9.69
CA LEU A 54 24.24 -7.41 -9.51
C LEU A 54 24.34 -6.81 -8.10
N LYS A 55 23.20 -6.57 -7.44
CA LYS A 55 23.12 -5.86 -6.16
C LYS A 55 23.39 -6.78 -4.96
N GLN A 56 24.37 -7.66 -5.07
CA GLN A 56 24.77 -8.61 -4.03
C GLN A 56 26.19 -8.33 -3.53
N TRP A 57 26.46 -8.65 -2.27
CA TRP A 57 27.79 -8.40 -1.66
C TRP A 57 28.93 -9.10 -2.41
N GLU A 58 28.69 -10.33 -2.88
CA GLU A 58 29.65 -11.09 -3.68
C GLU A 58 30.10 -10.32 -4.95
N ARG A 59 29.18 -9.62 -5.60
CA ARG A 59 29.50 -8.80 -6.79
C ARG A 59 30.34 -7.59 -6.44
N VAL A 60 30.14 -7.01 -5.25
CA VAL A 60 31.02 -5.94 -4.73
C VAL A 60 32.43 -6.47 -4.57
N GLU A 61 32.61 -7.62 -3.91
CA GLU A 61 33.93 -8.23 -3.70
C GLU A 61 34.64 -8.57 -5.02
N GLN A 62 33.93 -9.14 -5.99
CA GLN A 62 34.46 -9.43 -7.32
C GLN A 62 34.91 -8.15 -8.03
N THR A 63 34.09 -7.10 -8.01
CA THR A 63 34.40 -5.82 -8.66
C THR A 63 35.60 -5.14 -8.01
N VAL A 64 35.62 -5.09 -6.68
CA VAL A 64 36.74 -4.50 -5.91
C VAL A 64 38.03 -5.29 -6.16
N SER A 65 37.97 -6.63 -6.19
CA SER A 65 39.14 -7.46 -6.50
C SER A 65 39.70 -7.14 -7.87
N ARG A 66 38.83 -7.00 -8.88
CA ARG A 66 39.25 -6.62 -10.23
C ARG A 66 39.87 -5.22 -10.29
N MET A 67 39.32 -4.26 -9.54
CA MET A 67 39.90 -2.92 -9.42
C MET A 67 41.30 -2.95 -8.79
N MET A 68 41.51 -3.80 -7.77
CA MET A 68 42.82 -3.98 -7.14
C MET A 68 43.84 -4.62 -8.10
N GLU A 69 43.43 -5.58 -8.93
CA GLU A 69 44.29 -6.17 -9.97
C GLU A 69 44.74 -5.16 -11.02
N LEU A 70 43.86 -4.20 -11.36
CA LEU A 70 44.17 -3.09 -12.27
C LEU A 70 45.04 -2.00 -11.60
N LEU A 71 45.35 -2.15 -10.32
CA LEU A 71 46.02 -1.13 -9.50
C LEU A 71 45.29 0.22 -9.56
N ALA A 72 43.95 0.17 -9.61
CA ALA A 72 43.14 1.37 -9.56
C ALA A 72 43.34 2.06 -8.20
N ASP A 73 43.64 3.35 -8.21
CA ASP A 73 43.83 4.13 -6.99
C ASP A 73 42.79 5.26 -6.90
N ARG A 74 42.79 5.98 -5.76
CA ARG A 74 41.85 7.08 -5.48
C ARG A 74 41.87 8.23 -6.48
N SER A 75 42.90 8.34 -7.33
CA SER A 75 43.01 9.36 -8.37
C SER A 75 42.25 9.00 -9.66
N TRP A 76 41.88 7.73 -9.83
CA TRP A 76 41.09 7.28 -10.97
C TRP A 76 39.66 7.81 -10.91
N PHE A 77 39.02 7.85 -12.08
CA PHE A 77 37.61 8.19 -12.22
C PHE A 77 36.78 6.94 -12.54
N LEU A 78 35.66 6.77 -11.86
CA LEU A 78 34.73 5.67 -12.10
C LEU A 78 33.53 6.13 -12.93
N VAL A 79 33.18 5.39 -13.98
CA VAL A 79 31.97 5.62 -14.77
C VAL A 79 31.06 4.41 -14.66
N GLY A 80 29.81 4.61 -14.24
CA GLY A 80 28.77 3.58 -14.30
C GLY A 80 27.89 3.76 -15.53
N MET A 81 27.85 2.79 -16.45
CA MET A 81 27.06 2.87 -17.68
C MET A 81 26.07 1.71 -17.81
N GLY A 82 24.79 1.98 -17.65
CA GLY A 82 23.75 0.95 -17.67
C GLY A 82 22.41 1.44 -17.13
N GLY A 83 21.50 0.50 -16.84
CA GLY A 83 20.24 0.81 -16.16
C GLY A 83 20.42 1.22 -14.70
N GLY A 84 19.29 1.37 -13.98
CA GLY A 84 19.29 1.82 -12.59
C GLY A 84 20.13 0.95 -11.66
N THR A 85 20.09 -0.36 -11.86
CA THR A 85 20.89 -1.32 -11.08
C THR A 85 22.40 -1.10 -11.23
N VAL A 86 22.91 -0.90 -12.45
CA VAL A 86 24.34 -0.61 -12.68
C VAL A 86 24.71 0.76 -12.13
N CYS A 87 23.83 1.76 -12.27
CA CYS A 87 24.05 3.10 -11.73
C CYS A 87 24.18 3.08 -10.19
N ASP A 88 23.24 2.43 -9.51
CA ASP A 88 23.26 2.25 -8.06
C ASP A 88 24.51 1.48 -7.60
N PHE A 89 24.86 0.40 -8.30
CA PHE A 89 26.00 -0.43 -7.97
C PHE A 89 27.32 0.35 -8.14
N ALA A 90 27.50 1.02 -9.29
CA ALA A 90 28.67 1.84 -9.55
C ALA A 90 28.79 3.02 -8.57
N GLY A 91 27.68 3.67 -8.23
CA GLY A 91 27.66 4.71 -7.21
C GLY A 91 28.02 4.19 -5.81
N PHE A 92 27.62 2.95 -5.49
CA PHE A 92 28.00 2.31 -4.23
C PHE A 92 29.50 1.99 -4.20
N ILE A 93 30.03 1.35 -5.25
CA ILE A 93 31.47 1.08 -5.42
C ILE A 93 32.27 2.37 -5.32
N GLY A 94 31.89 3.41 -6.08
CA GLY A 94 32.54 4.71 -6.07
C GLY A 94 32.53 5.39 -4.70
N SER A 95 31.55 5.07 -3.85
CA SER A 95 31.45 5.65 -2.50
C SER A 95 32.26 4.90 -1.45
N VAL A 96 32.48 3.59 -1.62
CA VAL A 96 33.15 2.74 -0.60
C VAL A 96 34.58 2.36 -0.95
N TYR A 97 34.90 2.22 -2.24
CA TYR A 97 36.24 1.86 -2.69
C TYR A 97 37.25 2.94 -2.29
N MET A 98 38.32 2.53 -1.59
CA MET A 98 39.30 3.45 -0.99
C MET A 98 38.70 4.58 -0.13
N ARG A 99 37.53 4.36 0.48
CA ARG A 99 36.73 5.35 1.23
C ARG A 99 36.20 6.50 0.37
N GLY A 100 36.04 6.25 -0.92
CA GLY A 100 35.46 7.19 -1.88
C GLY A 100 36.44 7.53 -3.01
N MET A 101 35.94 7.44 -4.24
CA MET A 101 36.60 7.89 -5.47
C MET A 101 35.60 8.71 -6.31
N PRO A 102 36.05 9.63 -7.17
CA PRO A 102 35.15 10.40 -8.01
C PRO A 102 34.45 9.48 -9.03
N PHE A 103 33.14 9.67 -9.19
CA PHE A 103 32.36 8.91 -10.15
C PHE A 103 31.33 9.75 -10.90
N GLY A 104 30.97 9.28 -12.10
CA GLY A 104 29.90 9.80 -12.95
C GLY A 104 29.03 8.67 -13.48
N LEU A 105 27.80 8.98 -13.89
CA LEU A 105 26.82 7.98 -14.32
C LEU A 105 26.36 8.26 -15.75
N VAL A 106 26.22 7.21 -16.55
CA VAL A 106 25.69 7.22 -17.92
C VAL A 106 24.48 6.28 -17.98
N PRO A 107 23.29 6.74 -17.53
CA PRO A 107 22.08 5.93 -17.51
C PRO A 107 21.58 5.57 -18.92
N THR A 108 21.32 4.27 -19.15
CA THR A 108 20.91 3.74 -20.47
C THR A 108 19.47 3.24 -20.54
N THR A 109 18.70 3.38 -19.46
CA THR A 109 17.25 3.13 -19.45
C THR A 109 16.51 4.42 -19.13
N LEU A 110 15.26 4.55 -19.61
CA LEU A 110 14.45 5.73 -19.30
C LEU A 110 14.30 5.89 -17.78
N LEU A 111 14.05 4.78 -17.07
CA LEU A 111 13.95 4.75 -15.61
C LEU A 111 15.20 5.33 -14.93
N ALA A 112 16.39 4.97 -15.41
CA ALA A 112 17.63 5.48 -14.84
C ALA A 112 17.84 6.97 -15.17
N GLN A 113 17.47 7.41 -16.38
CA GLN A 113 17.63 8.80 -16.82
C GLN A 113 16.70 9.77 -16.08
N VAL A 114 15.53 9.30 -15.63
CA VAL A 114 14.51 10.15 -14.99
C VAL A 114 14.38 9.93 -13.49
N ASP A 115 14.83 8.78 -12.99
CA ASP A 115 14.72 8.43 -11.58
C ASP A 115 16.02 7.78 -11.07
N ALA A 116 16.29 6.49 -11.28
CA ALA A 116 17.27 5.75 -10.48
C ALA A 116 18.68 6.37 -10.37
N ALA A 117 19.25 6.93 -11.45
CA ALA A 117 20.59 7.54 -11.40
C ALA A 117 20.64 8.91 -10.70
N LEU A 118 19.49 9.46 -10.30
CA LEU A 118 19.34 10.81 -9.75
C LEU A 118 19.10 10.79 -8.24
N GLY A 119 19.75 11.72 -7.54
CA GLY A 119 19.56 11.93 -6.10
C GLY A 119 20.36 11.00 -5.19
N GLY A 120 21.38 10.34 -5.73
CA GLY A 120 22.54 9.80 -5.01
C GLY A 120 22.27 8.63 -4.05
N LYS A 121 21.11 7.96 -4.16
CA LYS A 121 20.84 6.77 -3.35
C LYS A 121 21.48 5.57 -4.02
N ASN A 122 22.61 5.12 -3.49
CA ASN A 122 23.35 4.00 -4.03
C ASN A 122 23.33 2.85 -3.02
N GLY A 123 23.13 1.61 -3.45
CA GLY A 123 23.09 0.51 -2.50
C GLY A 123 22.93 -0.86 -3.11
N ILE A 124 23.03 -1.86 -2.23
CA ILE A 124 22.95 -3.29 -2.51
C ILE A 124 21.94 -3.95 -1.57
N HIS A 125 21.62 -5.20 -1.88
CA HIS A 125 20.71 -6.03 -1.09
C HIS A 125 21.43 -6.72 0.06
N PHE A 126 20.66 -7.15 1.06
CA PHE A 126 21.11 -8.07 2.10
C PHE A 126 20.06 -9.17 2.27
N GLY A 127 20.36 -10.38 1.78
CA GLY A 127 19.38 -11.47 1.71
C GLY A 127 18.09 -11.02 0.98
N PRO A 128 16.89 -11.16 1.59
CA PRO A 128 15.64 -10.74 0.95
C PRO A 128 15.40 -9.22 0.98
N TYR A 129 16.22 -8.45 1.72
CA TYR A 129 16.01 -7.02 1.91
C TYR A 129 16.70 -6.21 0.82
N LYS A 130 15.91 -5.65 -0.10
CA LYS A 130 16.41 -4.80 -1.18
C LYS A 130 16.96 -3.47 -0.66
N ASN A 131 18.08 -3.01 -1.20
CA ASN A 131 18.68 -1.67 -1.00
C ASN A 131 18.79 -1.27 0.49
N ILE A 132 19.18 -2.19 1.37
CA ILE A 132 19.27 -1.92 2.82
C ILE A 132 20.69 -1.54 3.24
N ILE A 133 21.71 -1.95 2.49
CA ILE A 133 23.09 -1.52 2.66
C ILE A 133 23.38 -0.49 1.56
N GLY A 134 23.77 0.73 1.92
CA GLY A 134 23.94 1.78 0.93
C GLY A 134 24.52 3.08 1.47
N CYS A 135 24.65 4.05 0.58
CA CYS A 135 25.12 5.40 0.85
C CYS A 135 24.25 6.42 0.11
N THR A 136 24.20 7.65 0.66
CA THR A 136 23.63 8.80 -0.05
C THR A 136 24.78 9.67 -0.53
N GLN A 137 25.23 9.46 -1.76
CA GLN A 137 26.35 10.17 -2.38
C GLN A 137 26.01 10.55 -3.81
N LEU A 138 26.15 11.83 -4.12
CA LEU A 138 25.89 12.38 -5.44
C LEU A 138 27.08 12.12 -6.39
N PRO A 139 26.82 11.72 -7.66
CA PRO A 139 27.88 11.66 -8.67
C PRO A 139 28.40 13.06 -8.98
N ARG A 140 29.58 13.17 -9.60
CA ARG A 140 30.07 14.44 -10.14
C ARG A 140 29.15 14.95 -11.25
N TRP A 141 28.70 14.04 -12.09
CA TRP A 141 27.78 14.33 -13.18
C TRP A 141 26.94 13.09 -13.54
N VAL A 142 25.80 13.34 -14.18
CA VAL A 142 24.96 12.33 -14.83
C VAL A 142 24.79 12.74 -16.29
N PHE A 143 25.24 11.88 -17.20
CA PHE A 143 25.19 12.10 -18.64
C PHE A 143 24.08 11.24 -19.25
N CYS A 144 22.95 11.86 -19.56
CA CYS A 144 21.81 11.22 -20.19
C CYS A 144 21.91 11.38 -21.71
N ASN A 145 22.13 10.28 -22.42
CA ASN A 145 22.04 10.25 -23.88
C ASN A 145 20.68 9.68 -24.30
N PRO A 146 19.78 10.47 -24.92
CA PRO A 146 18.47 9.99 -25.36
C PRO A 146 18.54 8.89 -26.43
N ALA A 147 19.58 8.88 -27.27
CA ALA A 147 19.69 7.96 -28.39
C ALA A 147 19.80 6.49 -27.96
N VAL A 148 20.32 6.22 -26.76
CA VAL A 148 20.43 4.85 -26.21
C VAL A 148 19.05 4.21 -26.01
N LEU A 149 18.01 5.02 -25.80
CA LEU A 149 16.64 4.55 -25.59
C LEU A 149 16.02 3.96 -26.86
N ARG A 150 16.56 4.25 -28.05
CA ARG A 150 16.08 3.69 -29.33
C ARG A 150 16.26 2.17 -29.40
N THR A 151 17.20 1.63 -28.61
CA THR A 151 17.45 0.18 -28.51
C THR A 151 16.86 -0.46 -27.26
N LEU A 152 16.16 0.31 -26.43
CA LEU A 152 15.63 -0.17 -25.16
C LEU A 152 14.40 -1.05 -25.40
N PRO A 153 14.30 -2.23 -24.75
CA PRO A 153 13.08 -3.04 -24.84
C PRO A 153 11.85 -2.25 -24.39
N ARG A 154 10.71 -2.53 -25.04
CA ARG A 154 9.45 -1.80 -24.82
C ARG A 154 9.03 -1.78 -23.36
N ASP A 155 9.16 -2.91 -22.66
CA ASP A 155 8.73 -3.01 -21.26
C ASP A 155 9.68 -2.27 -20.31
N GLU A 156 10.96 -2.19 -20.62
CA GLU A 156 11.93 -1.35 -19.88
C GLU A 156 11.67 0.15 -20.11
N PHE A 157 11.25 0.54 -21.31
CA PHE A 157 10.81 1.91 -21.57
C PHE A 157 9.58 2.25 -20.74
N ARG A 158 8.58 1.36 -20.71
CA ARG A 158 7.37 1.51 -19.89
C ARG A 158 7.68 1.63 -18.40
N CYS A 159 8.70 0.92 -17.89
CA CYS A 159 9.18 1.09 -16.52
C CYS A 159 9.59 2.55 -16.23
N GLY A 160 10.34 3.19 -17.12
CA GLY A 160 10.68 4.61 -16.97
C GLY A 160 9.50 5.55 -17.19
N LEU A 161 8.58 5.20 -18.08
CA LEU A 161 7.40 6.01 -18.39
C LEU A 161 6.43 6.07 -17.19
N ALA A 162 6.31 4.98 -16.42
CA ALA A 162 5.56 4.97 -15.17
C ALA A 162 6.05 6.04 -14.18
N GLU A 163 7.38 6.19 -14.03
CA GLU A 163 7.96 7.24 -13.18
C GLU A 163 7.77 8.65 -13.74
N CYS A 164 7.80 8.80 -15.07
CA CYS A 164 7.47 10.08 -15.70
C CYS A 164 6.03 10.51 -15.42
N ILE A 165 5.07 9.58 -15.56
CA ILE A 165 3.66 9.81 -15.23
C ILE A 165 3.52 10.15 -13.75
N LYS A 166 4.20 9.42 -12.87
CA LYS A 166 4.25 9.70 -11.42
C LYS A 166 4.69 11.14 -11.15
N HIS A 167 5.80 11.59 -11.74
CA HIS A 167 6.32 12.95 -11.56
C HIS A 167 5.30 14.02 -11.99
N GLY A 168 4.66 13.84 -13.15
CA GLY A 168 3.58 14.73 -13.59
C GLY A 168 2.40 14.72 -12.62
N ALA A 169 1.96 13.54 -12.20
CA ALA A 169 0.81 13.36 -11.31
C ALA A 169 1.00 14.04 -9.95
N ILE A 170 2.22 14.08 -9.40
CA ILE A 170 2.47 14.67 -8.08
C ILE A 170 2.83 16.16 -8.11
N ALA A 171 3.39 16.68 -9.20
CA ALA A 171 4.05 17.99 -9.17
C ALA A 171 3.81 18.89 -10.38
N SER A 172 3.25 18.39 -11.49
CA SER A 172 3.06 19.23 -12.68
C SER A 172 1.93 18.71 -13.59
N GLU A 173 0.79 19.37 -13.50
CA GLU A 173 -0.35 19.19 -14.41
C GLU A 173 0.05 19.41 -15.88
N SER A 174 0.87 20.42 -16.18
CA SER A 174 1.33 20.69 -17.55
C SER A 174 2.22 19.58 -18.11
N TYR A 175 3.09 18.99 -17.28
CA TYR A 175 3.94 17.87 -17.69
C TYR A 175 3.13 16.59 -17.85
N PHE A 176 2.16 16.36 -16.95
CA PHE A 176 1.21 15.26 -17.09
C PHE A 176 0.40 15.37 -18.40
N ARG A 177 -0.13 16.56 -18.71
CA ARG A 177 -0.85 16.82 -19.97
C ARG A 177 0.03 16.61 -21.20
N PHE A 178 1.30 17.02 -21.14
CA PHE A 178 2.27 16.72 -22.20
C PHE A 178 2.39 15.21 -22.45
N ILE A 179 2.50 14.40 -21.39
CA ILE A 179 2.54 12.94 -21.56
C ILE A 179 1.22 12.43 -22.17
N GLU A 180 0.07 12.93 -21.70
CA GLU A 180 -1.26 12.56 -22.20
C GLU A 180 -1.45 12.87 -23.69
N GLU A 181 -1.04 14.06 -24.14
CA GLU A 181 -1.33 14.59 -25.48
C GLU A 181 -0.26 14.26 -26.52
N GLU A 182 1.02 14.17 -26.11
CA GLU A 182 2.15 14.08 -27.04
C GLU A 182 2.93 12.75 -26.91
N VAL A 183 2.85 12.03 -25.79
CA VAL A 183 3.62 10.77 -25.60
C VAL A 183 2.74 9.55 -25.69
N ALA A 184 1.64 9.52 -24.95
CA ALA A 184 0.72 8.40 -24.87
C ALA A 184 0.14 7.95 -26.24
N PRO A 185 -0.16 8.85 -27.20
CA PRO A 185 -0.72 8.44 -28.50
C PRO A 185 0.20 7.56 -29.36
N TYR A 186 1.51 7.51 -29.10
CA TYR A 186 2.44 6.76 -29.94
C TYR A 186 2.27 5.23 -29.81
N GLY A 187 2.00 4.71 -28.61
CA GLY A 187 1.85 3.28 -28.33
C GLY A 187 3.13 2.42 -28.47
N ASP A 188 4.00 2.75 -29.43
CA ASP A 188 5.36 2.28 -29.61
C ASP A 188 6.34 3.45 -29.45
N PHE A 189 7.06 3.46 -28.33
CA PHE A 189 7.95 4.55 -27.95
C PHE A 189 9.33 4.48 -28.60
N SER A 190 9.66 3.40 -29.33
CA SER A 190 10.91 3.33 -30.09
C SER A 190 10.95 4.35 -31.24
N ALA A 191 9.77 4.77 -31.72
CA ALA A 191 9.57 5.78 -32.75
C ALA A 191 9.30 7.19 -32.18
N LEU A 192 9.43 7.40 -30.87
CA LEU A 192 9.16 8.69 -30.25
C LEU A 192 10.17 9.73 -30.78
N PRO A 193 9.72 10.89 -31.32
CA PRO A 193 10.62 11.91 -31.84
C PRO A 193 11.65 12.36 -30.80
N ALA A 194 12.87 12.65 -31.24
CA ALA A 194 13.97 13.04 -30.35
C ALA A 194 13.58 14.22 -29.43
N ALA A 195 12.95 15.27 -29.98
CA ALA A 195 12.49 16.42 -29.21
C ALA A 195 11.45 16.07 -28.13
N ILE A 196 10.56 15.10 -28.39
CA ILE A 196 9.57 14.63 -27.41
C ILE A 196 10.27 13.79 -26.33
N THR A 197 11.19 12.91 -26.72
CA THR A 197 12.00 12.10 -25.80
C THR A 197 12.84 12.98 -24.86
N GLU A 198 13.51 14.00 -25.39
CA GLU A 198 14.29 14.97 -24.61
C GLU A 198 13.40 15.73 -23.63
N ARG A 199 12.23 16.21 -24.08
CA ARG A 199 11.28 16.92 -23.22
C ARG A 199 10.71 16.01 -22.11
N LEU A 200 10.46 14.75 -22.41
CA LEU A 200 10.07 13.73 -21.43
C LEU A 200 11.17 13.56 -20.37
N ILE A 201 12.41 13.35 -20.78
CA ILE A 201 13.53 13.18 -19.84
C ILE A 201 13.71 14.45 -18.99
N ALA A 202 13.83 15.62 -19.63
CA ALA A 202 14.12 16.88 -18.97
C ALA A 202 13.01 17.31 -17.99
N GLY A 203 11.74 17.17 -18.37
CA GLY A 203 10.62 17.52 -17.50
C GLY A 203 10.58 16.65 -16.23
N SER A 204 10.80 15.35 -16.39
CA SER A 204 10.89 14.40 -15.28
C SER A 204 12.07 14.71 -14.36
N GLN A 205 13.24 14.97 -14.94
CA GLN A 205 14.46 15.36 -14.23
C GLN A 205 14.27 16.65 -13.43
N GLN A 206 13.67 17.68 -14.02
CA GLN A 206 13.42 18.95 -13.35
C GLN A 206 12.55 18.77 -12.11
N ILE A 207 11.47 17.99 -12.21
CA ILE A 207 10.57 17.69 -11.09
C ILE A 207 11.33 16.95 -9.99
N LYS A 208 12.03 15.86 -10.34
CA LYS A 208 12.76 15.06 -9.36
C LYS A 208 13.88 15.85 -8.68
N MET A 209 14.67 16.60 -9.44
CA MET A 209 15.80 17.34 -8.90
C MET A 209 15.35 18.44 -7.95
N LYS A 210 14.26 19.16 -8.26
CA LYS A 210 13.66 20.13 -7.33
C LYS A 210 13.37 19.50 -5.96
N VAL A 211 12.80 18.29 -5.95
CA VAL A 211 12.49 17.56 -4.71
C VAL A 211 13.75 17.05 -4.00
N VAL A 212 14.75 16.58 -4.74
CA VAL A 212 16.03 16.09 -4.20
C VAL A 212 16.86 17.23 -3.60
N GLU A 213 16.85 18.40 -4.21
CA GLU A 213 17.56 19.59 -3.75
C GLU A 213 16.98 20.12 -2.44
N GLU A 214 15.65 20.04 -2.29
CA GLU A 214 14.96 20.40 -1.05
C GLU A 214 15.15 19.37 0.06
N ASP A 215 15.21 18.07 -0.26
CA ASP A 215 15.29 16.99 0.72
C ASP A 215 16.13 15.79 0.26
N LEU A 216 17.46 15.95 0.29
CA LEU A 216 18.39 14.90 -0.14
C LEU A 216 18.28 13.61 0.68
N TYR A 217 17.93 13.69 1.97
CA TYR A 217 17.92 12.52 2.87
C TYR A 217 16.53 11.90 3.08
N GLU A 218 15.52 12.32 2.31
CA GLU A 218 14.15 11.80 2.39
C GLU A 218 13.49 11.91 3.78
N LYS A 219 13.66 13.07 4.43
CA LYS A 219 13.05 13.34 5.74
C LYS A 219 11.67 13.97 5.64
N GLY A 220 11.33 14.61 4.53
CA GLY A 220 10.12 15.40 4.31
C GLY A 220 9.59 15.28 2.87
N VAL A 221 9.77 16.33 2.06
CA VAL A 221 9.12 16.45 0.73
C VAL A 221 9.50 15.35 -0.25
N ARG A 222 10.69 14.74 -0.12
CA ARG A 222 11.13 13.66 -1.03
C ARG A 222 10.29 12.40 -0.89
N LYS A 223 9.49 12.28 0.18
CA LYS A 223 8.45 11.24 0.28
C LYS A 223 7.45 11.30 -0.87
N ALA A 224 7.19 12.46 -1.48
CA ALA A 224 6.25 12.59 -2.60
C ALA A 224 6.61 11.69 -3.80
N LEU A 225 7.90 11.40 -4.00
CA LEU A 225 8.37 10.48 -5.05
C LEU A 225 7.93 9.03 -4.84
N ASN A 226 7.34 8.71 -3.68
CA ASN A 226 6.76 7.41 -3.38
C ASN A 226 5.26 7.30 -3.75
N PHE A 227 4.70 8.24 -4.51
CA PHE A 227 3.36 8.06 -5.08
C PHE A 227 3.26 6.74 -5.85
N GLY A 228 2.22 5.97 -5.54
CA GLY A 228 2.04 4.59 -6.02
C GLY A 228 2.95 3.53 -5.41
N HIS A 229 4.07 3.87 -4.77
CA HIS A 229 5.06 2.88 -4.33
C HIS A 229 4.64 2.05 -3.12
N THR A 230 3.85 2.60 -2.18
CA THR A 230 3.36 1.81 -1.03
C THR A 230 2.51 0.62 -1.49
N PHE A 231 1.58 0.87 -2.41
CA PHE A 231 0.75 -0.19 -3.01
C PHE A 231 1.54 -1.03 -4.02
N GLY A 232 2.39 -0.39 -4.84
CA GLY A 232 3.17 -1.07 -5.88
C GLY A 232 4.17 -2.07 -5.31
N HIS A 233 4.91 -1.71 -4.25
CA HIS A 233 5.81 -2.65 -3.59
C HIS A 233 5.07 -3.83 -2.96
N ALA A 234 3.89 -3.58 -2.37
CA ALA A 234 3.06 -4.63 -1.82
C ALA A 234 2.59 -5.61 -2.92
N LEU A 235 2.14 -5.09 -4.06
CA LEU A 235 1.80 -5.89 -5.23
C LEU A 235 2.99 -6.70 -5.76
N ALA A 236 4.17 -6.08 -5.89
CA ALA A 236 5.37 -6.78 -6.37
C ALA A 236 5.86 -7.87 -5.39
N ALA A 237 5.54 -7.74 -4.10
CA ALA A 237 5.83 -8.78 -3.12
C ALA A 237 4.90 -10.00 -3.27
N CYS A 238 3.64 -9.77 -3.66
CA CYS A 238 2.69 -10.84 -3.96
C CYS A 238 2.91 -11.48 -5.35
N TYR A 239 3.35 -10.67 -6.32
CA TYR A 239 3.48 -11.02 -7.73
C TYR A 239 4.87 -10.65 -8.25
N PRO A 240 5.91 -11.43 -7.94
CA PRO A 240 7.30 -11.10 -8.28
C PRO A 240 7.59 -11.03 -9.79
N GLU A 241 6.69 -11.54 -10.63
CA GLU A 241 6.77 -11.52 -12.09
C GLU A 241 6.39 -10.16 -12.71
N ILE A 242 5.68 -9.30 -11.99
CA ILE A 242 5.33 -7.97 -12.51
C ILE A 242 6.57 -7.07 -12.52
N SER A 243 6.77 -6.34 -13.62
CA SER A 243 7.87 -5.37 -13.68
C SER A 243 7.62 -4.20 -12.71
N HIS A 244 8.71 -3.50 -12.32
CA HIS A 244 8.63 -2.32 -11.46
C HIS A 244 7.64 -1.27 -12.00
N GLY A 245 7.69 -1.00 -13.31
CA GLY A 245 6.76 -0.08 -13.96
C GLY A 245 5.30 -0.46 -13.79
N GLN A 246 4.97 -1.75 -13.98
CA GLN A 246 3.60 -2.24 -13.81
C GLN A 246 3.18 -2.18 -12.34
N ALA A 247 4.06 -2.54 -11.42
CA ALA A 247 3.81 -2.41 -9.98
C ALA A 247 3.49 -0.96 -9.58
N VAL A 248 4.31 0.00 -10.02
CA VAL A 248 4.11 1.43 -9.73
C VAL A 248 2.83 1.94 -10.40
N ALA A 249 2.53 1.54 -11.64
CA ALA A 249 1.29 1.93 -12.33
C ALA A 249 0.02 1.45 -11.60
N LYS A 250 -0.05 0.17 -11.24
CA LYS A 250 -1.14 -0.40 -10.43
C LYS A 250 -1.23 0.28 -9.07
N GLY A 251 -0.08 0.55 -8.45
CA GLY A 251 -0.01 1.27 -7.19
C GLY A 251 -0.50 2.73 -7.28
N MET A 252 -0.20 3.44 -8.37
CA MET A 252 -0.72 4.78 -8.64
C MET A 252 -2.24 4.77 -8.84
N ALA A 253 -2.78 3.77 -9.53
CA ALA A 253 -4.22 3.60 -9.69
C ALA A 253 -4.92 3.39 -8.33
N LEU A 254 -4.36 2.54 -7.47
CA LEU A 254 -4.85 2.35 -6.09
C LEU A 254 -4.75 3.63 -5.24
N ALA A 255 -3.64 4.35 -5.32
CA ALA A 255 -3.45 5.60 -4.60
C ALA A 255 -4.44 6.69 -5.07
N ALA A 256 -4.71 6.78 -6.37
CA ALA A 256 -5.69 7.71 -6.92
C ALA A 256 -7.13 7.32 -6.55
N ALA A 257 -7.47 6.02 -6.57
CA ALA A 257 -8.75 5.53 -6.06
C ALA A 257 -8.93 5.86 -4.58
N CYS A 258 -7.91 5.60 -3.75
CA CYS A 258 -7.92 5.97 -2.33
C CYS A 258 -8.05 7.48 -2.12
N SER A 259 -7.45 8.30 -2.99
CA SER A 259 -7.59 9.75 -2.95
C SER A 259 -9.04 10.18 -3.25
N ALA A 260 -9.67 9.57 -4.26
CA ALA A 260 -11.05 9.85 -4.63
C ALA A 260 -12.06 9.39 -3.57
N GLU A 261 -11.85 8.21 -2.99
CA GLU A 261 -12.67 7.69 -1.89
C GLU A 261 -12.66 8.60 -0.66
N ARG A 262 -11.55 9.29 -0.41
CA ARG A 262 -11.40 10.26 0.69
C ARG A 262 -11.92 11.66 0.34
N GLY A 263 -12.46 11.86 -0.87
CA GLY A 263 -12.85 13.17 -1.36
C GLY A 263 -11.67 14.14 -1.57
N LEU A 264 -10.44 13.63 -1.60
CA LEU A 264 -9.24 14.45 -1.85
C LEU A 264 -9.09 14.74 -3.35
N LEU A 265 -9.41 13.76 -4.20
CA LEU A 265 -9.28 13.83 -5.65
C LEU A 265 -10.64 13.70 -6.33
N GLN A 266 -10.88 14.46 -7.39
CA GLN A 266 -12.09 14.28 -8.19
C GLN A 266 -12.06 12.92 -8.94
N PRO A 267 -13.15 12.14 -8.96
CA PRO A 267 -13.18 10.84 -9.65
C PRO A 267 -12.74 10.91 -11.12
N GLN A 268 -13.03 12.01 -11.81
CA GLN A 268 -12.65 12.24 -13.21
C GLN A 268 -11.13 12.36 -13.39
N GLN A 269 -10.42 12.90 -12.39
CA GLN A 269 -8.96 12.99 -12.40
C GLN A 269 -8.32 11.63 -12.12
N ALA A 270 -8.88 10.83 -11.21
CA ALA A 270 -8.46 9.44 -11.02
C ALA A 270 -8.62 8.65 -12.32
N GLN A 271 -9.76 8.77 -13.00
CA GLN A 271 -10.00 8.13 -14.28
C GLN A 271 -9.05 8.65 -15.38
N ARG A 272 -8.69 9.94 -15.36
CA ARG A 272 -7.71 10.52 -16.28
C ARG A 272 -6.33 9.87 -16.11
N LEU A 273 -5.85 9.71 -14.87
CA LEU A 273 -4.61 8.97 -14.59
C LEU A 273 -4.66 7.56 -15.15
N ILE A 274 -5.75 6.82 -14.89
CA ILE A 274 -5.96 5.46 -15.38
C ILE A 274 -5.94 5.40 -16.91
N ARG A 275 -6.56 6.37 -17.60
CA ARG A 275 -6.53 6.44 -19.07
C ARG A 275 -5.12 6.66 -19.61
N VAL A 276 -4.34 7.57 -19.02
CA VAL A 276 -2.95 7.83 -19.44
C VAL A 276 -2.08 6.59 -19.23
N LEU A 277 -2.20 5.91 -18.08
CA LEU A 277 -1.48 4.66 -17.82
C LEU A 277 -1.79 3.61 -18.90
N ASN A 278 -3.07 3.38 -19.18
CA ASN A 278 -3.50 2.42 -20.22
C ASN A 278 -2.98 2.81 -21.60
N ALA A 279 -3.10 4.08 -22.00
CA ALA A 279 -2.60 4.57 -23.29
C ALA A 279 -1.08 4.40 -23.41
N CYS A 280 -0.35 4.50 -22.29
CA CYS A 280 1.08 4.23 -22.22
C CYS A 280 1.44 2.73 -22.18
N GLY A 281 0.46 1.82 -22.22
CA GLY A 281 0.67 0.37 -22.15
C GLY A 281 1.04 -0.14 -20.75
N LEU A 282 0.68 0.61 -19.71
CA LEU A 282 0.79 0.21 -18.31
C LEU A 282 -0.61 -0.20 -17.83
N ASP A 283 -0.77 -1.47 -17.46
CA ASP A 283 -2.06 -2.02 -17.04
C ASP A 283 -2.34 -1.66 -15.57
N PRO A 284 -3.33 -0.81 -15.27
CA PRO A 284 -3.67 -0.43 -13.91
C PRO A 284 -4.57 -1.46 -13.19
N GLY A 285 -5.01 -2.54 -13.86
CA GLY A 285 -5.87 -3.57 -13.28
C GLY A 285 -5.19 -4.34 -12.14
N LEU A 286 -5.95 -4.79 -11.15
CA LEU A 286 -5.38 -5.53 -10.02
C LEU A 286 -5.32 -7.03 -10.32
N PRO A 287 -4.19 -7.71 -10.07
CA PRO A 287 -4.10 -9.17 -10.18
C PRO A 287 -4.77 -9.90 -9.01
N CYS A 288 -5.16 -9.17 -7.95
CA CYS A 288 -5.76 -9.71 -6.74
C CYS A 288 -6.76 -8.76 -6.08
N PRO A 289 -7.60 -9.27 -5.15
CA PRO A 289 -8.32 -8.44 -4.21
C PRO A 289 -7.37 -7.61 -3.33
N THR A 290 -7.70 -6.35 -3.08
CA THR A 290 -6.89 -5.39 -2.28
C THR A 290 -6.56 -5.91 -0.88
N GLY A 291 -7.41 -6.75 -0.27
CA GLY A 291 -7.16 -7.32 1.05
C GLY A 291 -5.85 -8.12 1.15
N GLN A 292 -5.40 -8.74 0.06
CA GLN A 292 -4.20 -9.58 0.04
C GLN A 292 -2.90 -8.78 0.09
N ILE A 293 -2.90 -7.52 -0.38
CA ILE A 293 -1.68 -6.69 -0.42
C ILE A 293 -1.43 -5.93 0.89
N ILE A 294 -2.46 -5.76 1.74
CA ILE A 294 -2.36 -4.96 2.96
C ILE A 294 -1.25 -5.46 3.90
N PRO A 295 -1.08 -6.77 4.19
CA PRO A 295 0.01 -7.24 5.03
C PRO A 295 1.38 -6.78 4.51
N HIS A 296 1.60 -6.83 3.19
CA HIS A 296 2.84 -6.37 2.57
C HIS A 296 3.02 -4.85 2.64
N MET A 297 1.94 -4.06 2.56
CA MET A 297 2.00 -2.62 2.79
C MET A 297 2.50 -2.29 4.21
N LEU A 298 2.11 -3.09 5.21
CA LEU A 298 2.46 -2.90 6.61
C LEU A 298 3.90 -3.31 6.97
N HIS A 299 4.56 -4.07 6.08
CA HIS A 299 5.97 -4.43 6.19
C HIS A 299 6.90 -3.49 5.40
N ASP A 300 6.37 -2.54 4.62
CA ASP A 300 7.17 -1.58 3.86
C ASP A 300 7.95 -0.63 4.79
N LYS A 301 9.15 -0.24 4.34
CA LYS A 301 10.09 0.66 5.04
C LYS A 301 9.49 2.02 5.42
N LYS A 302 8.34 2.40 4.87
CA LYS A 302 7.60 3.64 5.17
C LYS A 302 6.76 3.59 6.45
N LYS A 303 6.69 2.45 7.13
CA LYS A 303 6.09 2.34 8.47
C LYS A 303 6.92 3.12 9.49
N ARG A 304 6.32 4.11 10.16
CA ARG A 304 6.90 4.80 11.32
C ARG A 304 6.12 4.39 12.56
N GLY A 305 6.64 3.39 13.28
CA GLY A 305 5.99 2.90 14.49
C GLY A 305 4.60 2.31 14.22
N ARG A 306 3.55 3.05 14.60
CA ARG A 306 2.13 2.65 14.48
C ARG A 306 1.40 3.25 13.28
N ASP A 307 2.06 4.07 12.48
CA ASP A 307 1.45 4.76 11.33
C ASP A 307 2.07 4.33 9.99
N LEU A 308 1.23 4.34 8.95
CA LEU A 308 1.56 4.12 7.55
C LEU A 308 1.44 5.46 6.80
N ASP A 309 2.56 5.94 6.26
CA ASP A 309 2.60 7.14 5.43
C ASP A 309 2.21 6.80 3.99
N LEU A 310 1.23 7.52 3.46
CA LEU A 310 0.74 7.43 2.09
C LEU A 310 0.97 8.75 1.36
N VAL A 311 1.28 8.64 0.07
CA VAL A 311 1.26 9.77 -0.85
C VAL A 311 -0.02 9.63 -1.67
N LEU A 312 -0.92 10.60 -1.52
CA LEU A 312 -2.19 10.70 -2.22
C LEU A 312 -2.22 11.97 -3.07
N LEU A 313 -3.27 12.16 -3.86
CA LEU A 313 -3.45 13.34 -4.72
C LEU A 313 -4.61 14.20 -4.24
N LYS A 314 -4.45 15.52 -4.39
CA LYS A 314 -5.55 16.49 -4.32
C LYS A 314 -6.06 16.88 -5.71
N ALA A 315 -5.11 16.98 -6.64
CA ALA A 315 -5.34 17.15 -8.06
C ALA A 315 -4.18 16.49 -8.81
N ILE A 316 -4.32 16.28 -10.11
CA ILE A 316 -3.14 15.97 -10.94
C ILE A 316 -2.20 17.19 -10.86
N GLY A 317 -0.95 16.94 -10.53
CA GLY A 317 0.07 17.96 -10.26
C GLY A 317 0.14 18.43 -8.80
N GLU A 318 -0.72 17.93 -7.89
CA GLU A 318 -0.71 18.29 -6.47
C GLU A 318 -0.91 17.06 -5.57
N TYR A 319 0.10 16.74 -4.77
CA TYR A 319 0.07 15.63 -3.81
C TYR A 319 -0.29 16.08 -2.39
N VAL A 320 -0.65 15.11 -1.55
CA VAL A 320 -0.77 15.26 -0.11
C VAL A 320 -0.19 14.04 0.61
N LEU A 321 0.54 14.27 1.70
CA LEU A 321 0.98 13.21 2.60
C LEU A 321 -0.12 12.94 3.62
N VAL A 322 -0.52 11.68 3.75
CA VAL A 322 -1.50 11.25 4.73
C VAL A 322 -0.90 10.13 5.56
N SER A 323 -0.96 10.28 6.88
CA SER A 323 -0.51 9.24 7.82
C SER A 323 -1.73 8.58 8.43
N ASP A 324 -1.92 7.30 8.11
CA ASP A 324 -2.98 6.49 8.67
C ASP A 324 -2.44 5.56 9.76
N PRO A 325 -3.22 5.21 10.79
CA PRO A 325 -2.85 4.12 11.68
C PRO A 325 -2.72 2.82 10.91
N VAL A 326 -1.72 2.01 11.26
CA VAL A 326 -1.59 0.63 10.77
C VAL A 326 -2.87 -0.18 11.06
N GLU A 327 -3.50 0.06 12.22
CA GLU A 327 -4.74 -0.59 12.64
C GLU A 327 -5.89 -0.36 11.67
N LEU A 328 -6.00 0.81 11.05
CA LEU A 328 -7.01 1.09 10.01
C LEU A 328 -6.90 0.08 8.88
N TRP A 329 -5.67 -0.15 8.40
CA TRP A 329 -5.39 -1.04 7.29
C TRP A 329 -5.54 -2.50 7.71
N MET A 330 -5.10 -2.87 8.92
CA MET A 330 -5.34 -4.21 9.48
C MET A 330 -6.84 -4.53 9.52
N ASN A 331 -7.66 -3.62 10.02
CA ASN A 331 -9.11 -3.81 10.04
C ASN A 331 -9.71 -3.92 8.63
N ARG A 332 -9.22 -3.16 7.66
CA ARG A 332 -9.63 -3.32 6.25
C ARG A 332 -9.31 -4.71 5.70
N ALA A 333 -8.17 -5.29 6.06
CA ALA A 333 -7.79 -6.64 5.64
C ALA A 333 -8.63 -7.73 6.32
N GLN A 334 -9.19 -7.43 7.50
CA GLN A 334 -9.98 -8.35 8.31
C GLN A 334 -11.49 -8.19 8.10
N ASN A 335 -11.95 -7.42 7.11
CA ASN A 335 -13.37 -7.26 6.81
C ASN A 335 -13.69 -7.69 5.37
N PRO A 336 -14.97 -8.05 5.09
CA PRO A 336 -16.04 -8.33 6.05
C PRO A 336 -15.88 -9.73 6.69
N GLY A 337 -16.55 -9.97 7.82
CA GLY A 337 -16.74 -11.32 8.37
C GLY A 337 -18.09 -11.91 8.00
N VAL A 338 -18.39 -13.11 8.50
CA VAL A 338 -19.62 -13.84 8.19
C VAL A 338 -20.45 -14.08 9.45
N SER A 339 -21.76 -13.89 9.37
CA SER A 339 -22.69 -14.22 10.46
C SER A 339 -23.37 -15.56 10.19
N LEU A 340 -23.35 -16.46 11.17
CA LEU A 340 -23.95 -17.79 11.08
C LEU A 340 -25.10 -17.95 12.08
N ASP A 341 -26.22 -18.49 11.59
CA ASP A 341 -27.41 -18.81 12.37
C ASP A 341 -27.54 -20.31 12.69
N SER A 342 -27.02 -21.21 11.87
CA SER A 342 -27.27 -22.65 11.99
C SER A 342 -26.00 -23.49 11.87
N ALA A 343 -25.85 -24.43 12.80
CA ALA A 343 -24.70 -25.31 12.89
C ALA A 343 -24.85 -26.55 11.99
N GLN A 344 -24.83 -26.37 10.66
CA GLN A 344 -24.50 -27.50 9.78
C GLN A 344 -22.97 -27.65 9.73
N SER A 345 -22.48 -28.80 10.20
CA SER A 345 -21.06 -29.06 10.48
C SER A 345 -20.11 -28.78 9.32
N LYS A 346 -20.56 -28.95 8.07
CA LYS A 346 -19.73 -28.77 6.88
C LYS A 346 -19.50 -27.29 6.53
N GLU A 347 -20.53 -26.46 6.65
CA GLU A 347 -20.46 -25.05 6.24
C GLU A 347 -19.81 -24.19 7.32
N MET A 348 -19.99 -24.52 8.60
CA MET A 348 -19.31 -23.83 9.70
C MET A 348 -17.78 -23.91 9.56
N SER A 349 -17.23 -25.11 9.35
CA SER A 349 -15.78 -25.26 9.14
C SER A 349 -15.31 -24.49 7.91
N GLU A 350 -16.09 -24.52 6.83
CA GLU A 350 -15.77 -23.81 5.59
C GLU A 350 -15.66 -22.30 5.82
N TRP A 351 -16.61 -21.70 6.54
CA TRP A 351 -16.60 -20.26 6.79
C TRP A 351 -15.58 -19.84 7.87
N LEU A 352 -15.30 -20.69 8.86
CA LEU A 352 -14.23 -20.44 9.82
C LEU A 352 -12.84 -20.40 9.16
N ASP A 353 -12.65 -21.15 8.08
CA ASP A 353 -11.41 -21.12 7.31
C ASP A 353 -11.37 -19.97 6.28
N LYS A 354 -12.51 -19.63 5.66
CA LYS A 354 -12.58 -18.62 4.59
C LYS A 354 -12.71 -17.18 5.09
N ALA A 355 -13.48 -16.94 6.15
CA ALA A 355 -13.77 -15.61 6.62
C ALA A 355 -12.66 -15.10 7.56
N PRO A 356 -12.33 -13.80 7.53
CA PRO A 356 -11.35 -13.23 8.45
C PRO A 356 -11.81 -13.32 9.92
N TRP A 357 -13.12 -13.32 10.16
CA TRP A 357 -13.77 -13.61 11.44
C TRP A 357 -15.21 -14.07 11.21
N VAL A 358 -15.81 -14.69 12.22
CA VAL A 358 -17.16 -15.25 12.17
C VAL A 358 -17.96 -14.83 13.40
N GLU A 359 -19.16 -14.27 13.18
CA GLU A 359 -20.19 -14.11 14.21
C GLU A 359 -20.99 -15.40 14.34
N LEU A 360 -21.09 -15.93 15.57
CA LEU A 360 -21.97 -17.03 15.89
C LEU A 360 -23.15 -16.54 16.75
N ARG A 361 -24.36 -16.64 16.18
CA ARG A 361 -25.62 -16.37 16.88
C ARG A 361 -26.05 -17.59 17.68
N LEU A 362 -25.65 -17.63 18.95
CA LEU A 362 -25.88 -18.78 19.83
C LEU A 362 -27.36 -19.04 20.12
N ASP A 363 -28.23 -18.02 20.00
CA ASP A 363 -29.68 -18.18 20.07
C ASP A 363 -30.30 -18.92 18.90
N LEU A 364 -29.64 -18.86 17.75
CA LEU A 364 -30.10 -19.52 16.52
C LEU A 364 -29.38 -20.87 16.33
N ALA A 365 -28.23 -21.04 16.99
CA ALA A 365 -27.48 -22.28 17.01
C ALA A 365 -28.23 -23.35 17.82
N GLY A 366 -28.89 -24.29 17.13
CA GLY A 366 -29.38 -25.53 17.75
C GLY A 366 -28.24 -26.41 18.30
N ASP A 367 -28.54 -27.63 18.72
CA ASP A 367 -27.56 -28.55 19.33
C ASP A 367 -26.30 -28.73 18.44
N LEU A 368 -25.15 -28.27 18.94
CA LEU A 368 -23.87 -28.39 18.24
C LEU A 368 -23.37 -29.84 18.22
N SER A 369 -23.11 -30.37 17.03
CA SER A 369 -22.47 -31.68 16.88
C SER A 369 -21.08 -31.71 17.56
N PRO A 370 -20.59 -32.89 18.02
CA PRO A 370 -19.25 -33.01 18.59
C PRO A 370 -18.13 -32.48 17.68
N VAL A 371 -18.26 -32.68 16.36
CA VAL A 371 -17.31 -32.17 15.37
C VAL A 371 -17.33 -30.64 15.31
N GLY A 372 -18.53 -30.03 15.33
CA GLY A 372 -18.67 -28.57 15.39
C GLY A 372 -18.06 -27.97 16.65
N MET A 373 -18.24 -28.62 17.81
CA MET A 373 -17.63 -28.17 19.07
C MET A 373 -16.09 -28.19 19.01
N VAL A 374 -15.49 -29.22 18.40
CA VAL A 374 -14.03 -29.27 18.21
C VAL A 374 -13.56 -28.14 17.29
N ALA A 375 -14.25 -27.92 16.17
CA ALA A 375 -13.90 -26.83 15.24
C ALA A 375 -13.95 -25.46 15.92
N LEU A 376 -15.03 -25.16 16.66
CA LEU A 376 -15.17 -23.93 17.42
C LEU A 376 -14.07 -23.78 18.48
N ARG A 377 -13.78 -24.85 19.23
CA ARG A 377 -12.73 -24.84 20.24
C ARG A 377 -11.35 -24.57 19.62
N MET A 378 -11.04 -25.18 18.48
CA MET A 378 -9.78 -24.93 17.76
C MET A 378 -9.65 -23.46 17.34
N GLN A 379 -10.74 -22.84 16.90
CA GLN A 379 -10.74 -21.43 16.49
C GLN A 379 -10.66 -20.48 17.69
N CYS A 380 -11.33 -20.76 18.81
CA CYS A 380 -11.20 -19.97 20.05
C CYS A 380 -9.76 -20.03 20.61
N MET A 381 -9.17 -21.23 20.67
CA MET A 381 -7.81 -21.41 21.19
C MET A 381 -6.72 -21.03 20.17
N GLY A 382 -7.11 -20.64 18.95
CA GLY A 382 -6.20 -20.20 17.90
C GLY A 382 -5.61 -18.82 18.19
N LYS A 383 -4.46 -18.52 17.58
CA LYS A 383 -3.81 -17.20 17.75
C LYS A 383 -4.54 -16.04 17.09
N GLU A 384 -5.50 -16.32 16.19
CA GLU A 384 -6.14 -15.33 15.32
C GLU A 384 -7.44 -14.74 15.89
N LYS A 385 -7.95 -15.25 17.04
CA LYS A 385 -9.15 -14.71 17.73
C LYS A 385 -10.35 -14.40 16.81
N LYS A 386 -10.68 -15.32 15.90
CA LYS A 386 -11.66 -15.13 14.81
C LYS A 386 -13.14 -15.17 15.22
N LEU A 387 -13.46 -15.66 16.40
CA LEU A 387 -14.84 -15.90 16.81
C LEU A 387 -15.43 -14.72 17.59
N MET A 388 -16.56 -14.21 17.12
CA MET A 388 -17.43 -13.29 17.85
C MET A 388 -18.70 -14.03 18.28
N LEU A 389 -19.03 -13.95 19.57
CA LEU A 389 -20.18 -14.62 20.16
C LEU A 389 -21.30 -13.62 20.43
N THR A 390 -22.49 -13.92 19.92
CA THR A 390 -23.69 -13.10 20.14
C THR A 390 -24.77 -14.00 20.71
N HIS A 391 -25.39 -13.58 21.82
CA HIS A 391 -26.56 -14.22 22.39
C HIS A 391 -27.52 -13.12 22.90
N PRO A 392 -28.78 -13.05 22.45
CA PRO A 392 -29.76 -12.12 22.99
C PRO A 392 -29.91 -12.40 24.48
N ALA A 393 -29.87 -11.36 25.31
CA ALA A 393 -30.15 -11.51 26.72
C ALA A 393 -31.63 -11.95 26.84
N ALA A 394 -31.88 -13.21 27.20
CA ALA A 394 -33.22 -13.63 27.55
C ALA A 394 -33.66 -12.78 28.76
N ALA A 395 -34.75 -12.03 28.60
CA ALA A 395 -35.20 -11.02 29.55
C ALA A 395 -35.48 -11.56 30.97
N GLU A 396 -35.43 -12.87 31.18
CA GLU A 396 -35.96 -13.52 32.38
C GLU A 396 -34.91 -14.18 33.30
N SER A 397 -33.69 -14.48 32.87
CA SER A 397 -32.76 -15.27 33.72
C SER A 397 -31.59 -14.51 34.34
N GLY A 398 -31.13 -13.38 33.79
CA GLY A 398 -29.97 -12.64 34.35
C GLY A 398 -28.66 -13.45 34.46
N VAL A 399 -28.64 -14.69 33.95
CA VAL A 399 -27.56 -15.68 34.03
C VAL A 399 -27.04 -15.95 32.63
N ILE A 400 -25.73 -16.12 32.49
CA ILE A 400 -25.07 -16.43 31.23
C ILE A 400 -25.32 -17.92 30.89
N PRO A 401 -25.73 -18.27 29.65
CA PRO A 401 -25.80 -19.66 29.20
C PRO A 401 -24.46 -20.40 29.33
N ASP A 402 -24.49 -21.67 29.76
CA ASP A 402 -23.28 -22.49 29.99
C ASP A 402 -22.37 -22.55 28.75
N MET A 403 -22.95 -22.77 27.58
CA MET A 403 -22.20 -22.80 26.31
C MET A 403 -21.48 -21.48 26.02
N LEU A 404 -22.14 -20.34 26.28
CA LEU A 404 -21.52 -19.03 26.10
C LEU A 404 -20.35 -18.85 27.08
N ALA A 405 -20.54 -19.24 28.35
CA ALA A 405 -19.48 -19.17 29.35
C ALA A 405 -18.27 -20.07 28.99
N GLU A 406 -18.54 -21.29 28.51
CA GLU A 406 -17.51 -22.24 28.08
C GLU A 406 -16.70 -21.69 26.90
N MET A 407 -17.37 -21.17 25.86
CA MET A 407 -16.68 -20.63 24.68
C MET A 407 -15.85 -19.37 24.99
N VAL A 408 -16.33 -18.51 25.90
CA VAL A 408 -15.53 -17.37 26.39
C VAL A 408 -14.31 -17.87 27.16
N SER A 409 -14.43 -18.93 27.97
CA SER A 409 -13.30 -19.53 28.69
C SER A 409 -12.26 -20.17 27.77
N TRP A 410 -12.62 -20.51 26.54
CA TRP A 410 -11.70 -21.00 25.51
C TRP A 410 -10.93 -19.88 24.81
N GLY A 411 -11.24 -18.61 25.08
CA GLY A 411 -10.54 -17.47 24.49
C GLY A 411 -11.14 -16.98 23.17
N ALA A 412 -12.47 -17.01 23.01
CA ALA A 412 -13.14 -16.35 21.89
C ALA A 412 -12.63 -14.91 21.69
N GLY A 413 -12.67 -14.38 20.46
CA GLY A 413 -12.15 -13.05 20.20
C GLY A 413 -13.00 -11.95 20.81
N TRP A 414 -14.33 -12.07 20.65
CA TRP A 414 -15.28 -11.03 21.01
C TRP A 414 -16.57 -11.61 21.59
N VAL A 415 -17.22 -10.83 22.45
CA VAL A 415 -18.59 -11.06 22.90
C VAL A 415 -19.43 -9.79 22.76
N ASP A 416 -20.65 -9.92 22.27
CA ASP A 416 -21.62 -8.82 22.14
C ASP A 416 -22.65 -8.85 23.27
N ILE A 417 -22.78 -7.73 23.99
CA ILE A 417 -23.67 -7.55 25.14
C ILE A 417 -24.59 -6.35 24.90
N PRO A 418 -25.91 -6.56 24.73
CA PRO A 418 -26.86 -5.46 24.55
C PRO A 418 -26.80 -4.42 25.68
N LEU A 419 -27.02 -3.15 25.35
CA LEU A 419 -26.98 -2.02 26.30
C LEU A 419 -28.15 -2.04 27.30
N ASP A 420 -29.22 -2.74 26.95
CA ASP A 420 -30.44 -2.99 27.74
C ASP A 420 -30.43 -4.35 28.46
N ALA A 421 -29.36 -5.15 28.29
CA ALA A 421 -29.22 -6.43 28.99
C ALA A 421 -29.27 -6.24 30.53
N PRO A 422 -29.85 -7.20 31.29
CA PRO A 422 -29.89 -7.13 32.75
C PRO A 422 -28.50 -6.94 33.36
N GLN A 423 -28.39 -6.10 34.40
CA GLN A 423 -27.10 -5.72 34.99
C GLN A 423 -26.30 -6.94 35.49
N GLY A 424 -26.97 -7.95 36.03
CA GLY A 424 -26.34 -9.21 36.46
C GLY A 424 -25.68 -9.95 35.30
N TYR A 425 -26.41 -10.12 34.19
CA TYR A 425 -25.91 -10.76 32.96
C TYR A 425 -24.73 -9.99 32.38
N ALA A 426 -24.90 -8.68 32.17
CA ALA A 426 -23.86 -7.84 31.57
C ALA A 426 -22.59 -7.79 32.44
N GLY A 427 -22.74 -7.69 33.76
CA GLY A 427 -21.62 -7.66 34.70
C GLY A 427 -20.85 -8.98 34.74
N GLN A 428 -21.55 -10.11 34.85
CA GLN A 428 -20.92 -11.43 34.84
C GLN A 428 -20.15 -11.69 33.53
N LEU A 429 -20.76 -11.36 32.39
CA LEU A 429 -20.18 -11.67 31.08
C LEU A 429 -18.98 -10.77 30.76
N THR A 430 -19.06 -9.50 31.15
CA THR A 430 -17.93 -8.58 31.07
C THR A 430 -16.76 -9.07 31.93
N ALA A 431 -17.01 -9.49 33.17
CA ALA A 431 -15.97 -10.00 34.07
C ALA A 431 -15.30 -11.28 33.53
N LEU A 432 -16.11 -12.21 33.01
CA LEU A 432 -15.62 -13.44 32.39
C LEU A 432 -14.78 -13.14 31.14
N ALA A 433 -15.24 -12.24 30.27
CA ALA A 433 -14.52 -11.84 29.07
C ALA A 433 -13.15 -11.24 29.42
N ARG A 434 -13.09 -10.32 30.39
CA ARG A 434 -11.84 -9.68 30.82
C ARG A 434 -10.83 -10.69 31.40
N THR A 435 -11.30 -11.66 32.17
CA THR A 435 -10.43 -12.69 32.77
C THR A 435 -9.80 -13.60 31.71
N ASN A 436 -10.45 -13.76 30.56
CA ASN A 436 -10.01 -14.63 29.47
C ASN A 436 -9.46 -13.85 28.25
N ASP A 437 -9.13 -12.56 28.41
CA ASP A 437 -8.61 -11.71 27.33
C ASP A 437 -9.52 -11.66 26.08
N VAL A 438 -10.83 -11.66 26.32
CA VAL A 438 -11.90 -11.52 25.31
C VAL A 438 -12.39 -10.07 25.29
N GLN A 439 -12.58 -9.52 24.10
CA GLN A 439 -13.03 -8.14 23.93
C GLN A 439 -14.56 -8.02 23.98
N VAL A 440 -15.06 -6.88 24.45
CA VAL A 440 -16.48 -6.65 24.75
C VAL A 440 -17.07 -5.61 23.80
N ILE A 441 -18.07 -6.03 23.03
CA ILE A 441 -18.95 -5.16 22.25
C ILE A 441 -20.18 -4.83 23.10
N ARG A 442 -20.59 -3.57 23.10
CA ARG A 442 -21.92 -3.17 23.58
C ARG A 442 -22.79 -2.78 22.40
N SER A 443 -24.01 -3.31 22.33
CA SER A 443 -24.91 -3.07 21.21
C SER A 443 -26.19 -2.32 21.60
N ALA A 444 -26.64 -1.43 20.72
CA ALA A 444 -27.98 -0.83 20.77
C ALA A 444 -28.76 -1.22 19.52
N HIS A 445 -30.00 -1.66 19.69
CA HIS A 445 -30.87 -2.09 18.60
C HIS A 445 -32.15 -1.24 18.57
N PHE A 446 -32.40 -0.59 17.44
CA PHE A 446 -33.61 0.19 17.18
C PHE A 446 -34.48 -0.57 16.16
N PRO A 447 -35.55 -1.27 16.59
CA PRO A 447 -36.36 -2.13 15.72
C PRO A 447 -37.25 -1.32 14.77
N GLU A 448 -37.63 -1.94 13.65
CA GLU A 448 -38.46 -1.31 12.59
C GLU A 448 -39.80 -0.74 13.09
N ASN A 449 -40.40 -1.35 14.12
CA ASN A 449 -41.70 -0.96 14.67
C ASN A 449 -41.61 0.07 15.81
N SER A 450 -40.43 0.56 16.19
CA SER A 450 -40.33 1.68 17.13
C SER A 450 -40.70 2.97 16.39
N LEU A 451 -41.98 3.33 16.43
CA LEU A 451 -42.57 4.55 15.87
C LEU A 451 -41.98 5.87 16.45
N GLU A 452 -40.99 5.80 17.34
CA GLU A 452 -40.27 6.96 17.87
C GLU A 452 -38.90 7.06 17.21
N GLU A 453 -38.81 8.00 16.27
CA GLU A 453 -37.64 8.72 15.74
C GLU A 453 -36.28 8.01 15.65
N ILE A 454 -35.66 8.12 14.47
CA ILE A 454 -34.23 7.87 14.27
C ILE A 454 -33.45 8.57 15.38
N PRO A 455 -32.55 7.87 16.09
CA PRO A 455 -31.93 8.39 17.30
C PRO A 455 -31.20 9.71 17.00
N GLY A 456 -31.65 10.78 17.66
CA GLY A 456 -30.99 12.08 17.60
C GLY A 456 -29.60 12.04 18.23
N GLU A 457 -28.79 13.06 17.94
CA GLU A 457 -27.39 13.15 18.38
C GLU A 457 -27.22 13.00 19.91
N ALA A 458 -28.08 13.62 20.71
CA ALA A 458 -28.01 13.54 22.17
C ALA A 458 -28.20 12.11 22.71
N LEU A 459 -29.10 11.33 22.11
CA LEU A 459 -29.31 9.93 22.49
C LEU A 459 -28.10 9.09 22.10
N LEU A 460 -27.57 9.29 20.89
CA LEU A 460 -26.39 8.59 20.41
C LEU A 460 -25.15 8.87 21.29
N GLU A 461 -24.94 10.11 21.70
CA GLU A 461 -23.88 10.49 22.65
C GLU A 461 -24.08 9.84 24.02
N GLY A 462 -25.31 9.77 24.52
CA GLY A 462 -25.64 9.07 25.76
C GLY A 462 -25.35 7.56 25.70
N LEU A 463 -25.66 6.91 24.57
CA LEU A 463 -25.35 5.51 24.34
C LEU A 463 -23.84 5.25 24.31
N ALA A 464 -23.08 6.11 23.61
CA ALA A 464 -21.62 6.03 23.56
C ALA A 464 -21.01 6.18 24.95
N HIS A 465 -21.45 7.19 25.70
CA HIS A 465 -21.00 7.39 27.08
C HIS A 465 -21.29 6.16 27.94
N LYS A 466 -22.53 5.64 27.93
CA LYS A 466 -22.94 4.47 28.71
C LYS A 466 -22.14 3.22 28.36
N ALA A 467 -21.87 2.98 27.07
CA ALA A 467 -21.10 1.82 26.62
C ALA A 467 -19.66 1.88 27.13
N PHE A 468 -18.96 2.98 26.89
CA PHE A 468 -17.54 3.08 27.21
C PHE A 468 -17.28 3.28 28.71
N SER A 469 -18.16 3.98 29.44
CA SER A 469 -18.08 4.03 30.91
C SER A 469 -18.35 2.66 31.55
N GLY A 470 -19.12 1.81 30.87
CA GLY A 470 -19.36 0.42 31.25
C GLY A 470 -18.23 -0.54 30.87
N GLY A 471 -17.10 -0.04 30.37
CA GLY A 471 -15.92 -0.84 30.04
C GLY A 471 -16.00 -1.56 28.69
N ALA A 472 -16.83 -1.11 27.75
CA ALA A 472 -16.85 -1.64 26.39
C ALA A 472 -15.54 -1.36 25.64
N ASP A 473 -15.10 -2.30 24.81
CA ASP A 473 -14.05 -2.03 23.82
C ASP A 473 -14.63 -1.37 22.58
N PHE A 474 -15.87 -1.73 22.22
CA PHE A 474 -16.52 -1.31 20.98
C PHE A 474 -18.04 -1.12 21.16
N LEU A 475 -18.63 -0.21 20.40
CA LEU A 475 -20.05 0.11 20.36
C LEU A 475 -20.63 -0.20 18.98
N LYS A 476 -21.68 -1.03 18.94
CA LYS A 476 -22.45 -1.35 17.73
C LYS A 476 -23.85 -0.74 17.83
N ILE A 477 -24.25 0.08 16.87
CA ILE A 477 -25.61 0.64 16.84
C ILE A 477 -26.32 0.11 15.59
N ALA A 478 -27.38 -0.68 15.76
CA ALA A 478 -28.20 -1.19 14.68
C ALA A 478 -29.50 -0.40 14.59
N VAL A 479 -29.83 0.13 13.41
CA VAL A 479 -30.95 1.05 13.23
C VAL A 479 -31.56 0.94 11.84
N HIS A 480 -32.88 1.05 11.75
CA HIS A 480 -33.59 1.19 10.48
C HIS A 480 -33.68 2.67 10.08
N THR A 481 -33.36 2.97 8.81
CA THR A 481 -33.53 4.31 8.22
C THR A 481 -34.57 4.25 7.11
N ARG A 482 -35.21 5.39 6.83
CA ARG A 482 -36.27 5.50 5.80
C ARG A 482 -35.74 6.11 4.52
N THR A 483 -34.73 6.96 4.64
CA THR A 483 -34.13 7.68 3.52
C THR A 483 -32.61 7.57 3.52
N PRO A 484 -31.97 7.61 2.34
CA PRO A 484 -30.51 7.71 2.24
C PRO A 484 -29.91 8.89 3.01
N GLN A 485 -30.63 10.01 3.12
CA GLN A 485 -30.14 11.19 3.84
C GLN A 485 -30.02 10.94 5.34
N GLU A 486 -30.97 10.19 5.92
CA GLU A 486 -30.90 9.76 7.31
C GLU A 486 -29.72 8.79 7.53
N SER A 487 -29.53 7.86 6.60
CA SER A 487 -28.36 6.97 6.58
C SER A 487 -27.04 7.76 6.59
N ASP A 488 -26.93 8.78 5.73
CA ASP A 488 -25.72 9.61 5.64
C ASP A 488 -25.47 10.41 6.93
N ALA A 489 -26.52 10.94 7.57
CA ALA A 489 -26.39 11.69 8.82
C ALA A 489 -25.85 10.82 9.96
N LEU A 490 -26.35 9.58 10.10
CA LEU A 490 -25.89 8.64 11.13
C LEU A 490 -24.46 8.16 10.88
N LEU A 491 -24.09 7.91 9.62
CA LEU A 491 -22.71 7.55 9.24
C LEU A 491 -21.76 8.73 9.51
N ALA A 492 -22.17 9.96 9.20
CA ALA A 492 -21.38 11.15 9.51
C ALA A 492 -21.19 11.34 11.03
N TRP A 493 -22.23 11.11 11.84
CA TRP A 493 -22.10 11.11 13.29
C TRP A 493 -21.09 10.04 13.76
N CYS A 494 -21.18 8.83 13.23
CA CYS A 494 -20.24 7.74 13.51
C CYS A 494 -18.78 8.15 13.20
N ASP A 495 -18.55 8.81 12.06
CA ASP A 495 -17.23 9.33 11.68
C ASP A 495 -16.73 10.40 12.66
N VAL A 496 -17.62 11.29 13.11
CA VAL A 496 -17.29 12.32 14.12
C VAL A 496 -16.91 11.66 15.44
N GLN A 497 -17.67 10.67 15.91
CA GLN A 497 -17.37 9.99 17.17
C GLN A 497 -16.04 9.24 17.13
N ASN A 498 -15.78 8.48 16.06
CA ASN A 498 -14.52 7.77 15.90
C ASN A 498 -13.30 8.71 15.78
N ARG A 499 -13.50 10.01 15.51
CA ARG A 499 -12.45 11.04 15.56
C ARG A 499 -12.25 11.66 16.96
N LYS A 500 -13.31 11.77 17.77
CA LYS A 500 -13.29 12.47 19.08
C LYS A 500 -12.40 11.78 20.12
N GLU A 501 -12.31 10.45 20.14
CA GLU A 501 -11.74 9.73 21.29
C GLU A 501 -10.22 9.48 21.24
N ASN A 502 -9.51 9.81 20.15
CA ASN A 502 -8.12 9.39 19.92
C ASN A 502 -7.89 7.85 20.01
N ALA A 503 -8.94 7.08 20.29
CA ALA A 503 -9.08 5.64 20.19
C ALA A 503 -9.91 5.38 18.93
N ARG A 504 -9.20 5.28 17.80
CA ARG A 504 -9.80 5.23 16.47
C ARG A 504 -10.52 3.88 16.32
N PHE A 505 -11.74 3.89 15.74
CA PHE A 505 -12.54 2.70 15.39
C PHE A 505 -13.20 1.97 16.58
N ARG A 506 -13.97 2.69 17.40
CA ARG A 506 -14.71 2.09 18.55
C ARG A 506 -16.23 2.12 18.40
N THR A 507 -16.76 2.76 17.36
CA THR A 507 -18.20 2.81 17.10
C THR A 507 -18.48 2.44 15.64
N THR A 508 -19.53 1.64 15.41
CA THR A 508 -20.04 1.37 14.06
C THR A 508 -21.56 1.53 14.00
N MET A 509 -22.03 1.95 12.83
CA MET A 509 -23.44 2.08 12.50
C MET A 509 -23.86 0.96 11.53
N MET A 510 -24.78 0.11 11.98
CA MET A 510 -25.34 -1.01 11.23
C MET A 510 -26.75 -0.66 10.77
N ILE A 511 -26.86 0.01 9.63
CA ILE A 511 -28.15 0.35 9.02
C ILE A 511 -28.84 -0.93 8.56
N MET A 512 -30.11 -1.12 8.88
CA MET A 512 -30.86 -2.32 8.54
C MET A 512 -31.79 -2.06 7.35
N GLY A 513 -32.26 -3.12 6.69
CA GLY A 513 -33.13 -2.99 5.52
C GLY A 513 -32.38 -2.60 4.24
N PRO A 514 -33.03 -1.97 3.25
CA PRO A 514 -32.48 -1.76 1.90
C PRO A 514 -31.13 -1.01 1.86
N ASP A 515 -30.87 -0.15 2.85
CA ASP A 515 -29.66 0.67 2.94
C ASP A 515 -28.50 -0.03 3.69
N ALA A 516 -28.64 -1.28 4.11
CA ALA A 516 -27.60 -1.96 4.88
C ALA A 516 -26.27 -2.06 4.14
N LEU A 517 -26.28 -2.36 2.84
CA LEU A 517 -25.07 -2.39 2.01
C LEU A 517 -24.30 -1.06 2.08
N ARG A 518 -25.01 0.07 2.27
CA ARG A 518 -24.42 1.39 2.38
C ARG A 518 -23.58 1.53 3.64
N SER A 519 -24.12 1.17 4.80
CA SER A 519 -23.39 1.27 6.07
C SER A 519 -22.23 0.29 6.14
N ARG A 520 -22.37 -0.91 5.52
CA ARG A 520 -21.26 -1.88 5.48
C ARG A 520 -20.15 -1.46 4.51
N LYS A 521 -20.48 -0.91 3.34
CA LYS A 521 -19.48 -0.28 2.45
C LYS A 521 -18.79 0.90 3.13
N HIS A 522 -19.53 1.71 3.89
CA HIS A 522 -18.97 2.78 4.71
C HIS A 522 -17.98 2.25 5.75
N ALA A 523 -18.37 1.19 6.48
CA ALA A 523 -17.52 0.55 7.47
C ALA A 523 -16.25 -0.06 6.85
N LEU A 524 -16.37 -0.76 5.71
CA LEU A 524 -15.22 -1.30 4.96
C LEU A 524 -14.26 -0.20 4.53
N ARG A 525 -14.78 0.89 3.94
CA ARG A 525 -13.98 2.04 3.53
C ARG A 525 -13.26 2.68 4.70
N ASN A 526 -13.90 2.76 5.86
CA ASN A 526 -13.29 3.38 7.03
C ASN A 526 -12.53 2.40 7.93
N GLY A 527 -12.38 1.14 7.53
CA GLY A 527 -11.71 0.11 8.33
C GLY A 527 -12.35 -0.09 9.70
N TYR A 528 -13.67 0.07 9.79
CA TYR A 528 -14.41 -0.21 11.01
C TYR A 528 -14.54 -1.72 11.16
N PRO A 529 -14.20 -2.31 12.32
CA PRO A 529 -14.32 -3.75 12.50
C PRO A 529 -15.80 -4.18 12.55
N PHE A 530 -16.03 -5.49 12.46
CA PHE A 530 -17.36 -6.12 12.61
C PHE A 530 -18.38 -5.85 11.51
N VAL A 531 -17.93 -5.73 10.27
CA VAL A 531 -18.82 -5.78 9.10
C VAL A 531 -19.23 -7.22 8.80
N TYR A 532 -20.38 -7.67 9.30
CA TYR A 532 -20.86 -9.02 8.99
C TYR A 532 -21.74 -9.06 7.74
N ALA A 533 -21.47 -10.06 6.90
CA ALA A 533 -22.26 -10.46 5.75
C ALA A 533 -22.99 -11.79 6.02
N ALA A 534 -24.01 -12.07 5.22
CA ALA A 534 -24.60 -13.41 5.14
C ALA A 534 -23.67 -14.33 4.34
N PRO A 535 -23.60 -15.65 4.63
CA PRO A 535 -22.87 -16.62 3.80
C PRO A 535 -23.25 -16.55 2.31
N SER A 536 -24.54 -16.36 2.06
CA SER A 536 -25.18 -16.27 0.74
C SER A 536 -26.45 -15.41 0.85
N GLY A 537 -26.96 -14.92 -0.28
CA GLY A 537 -28.11 -13.98 -0.32
C GLY A 537 -29.43 -14.54 0.23
N ASP A 538 -29.55 -15.86 0.36
CA ASP A 538 -30.72 -16.57 0.92
C ASP A 538 -30.56 -16.90 2.42
N ARG A 539 -29.43 -16.53 3.06
CA ARG A 539 -29.07 -16.91 4.43
C ARG A 539 -28.80 -15.70 5.32
N THR A 540 -29.66 -14.70 5.22
CA THR A 540 -29.56 -13.49 6.02
C THR A 540 -30.03 -13.75 7.45
N THR A 541 -29.20 -13.42 8.44
CA THR A 541 -29.55 -13.50 9.87
C THR A 541 -30.28 -12.24 10.35
N ALA A 542 -30.37 -11.21 9.50
CA ALA A 542 -31.13 -9.98 9.76
C ALA A 542 -31.59 -9.29 8.46
N PRO A 543 -32.71 -8.52 8.49
CA PRO A 543 -33.24 -7.85 7.31
C PRO A 543 -32.25 -6.92 6.61
N GLY A 544 -32.13 -7.07 5.29
CA GLY A 544 -31.27 -6.23 4.45
C GLY A 544 -29.78 -6.61 4.47
N GLN A 545 -29.37 -7.64 5.20
CA GLN A 545 -27.98 -8.08 5.24
C GLN A 545 -27.50 -8.52 3.84
N PRO A 546 -26.42 -7.95 3.29
CA PRO A 546 -25.86 -8.36 2.01
C PRO A 546 -25.12 -9.69 2.10
N ALA A 547 -25.01 -10.40 0.97
CA ALA A 547 -24.21 -11.62 0.87
C ALA A 547 -22.70 -11.32 0.95
N PHE A 548 -21.90 -12.28 1.43
CA PHE A 548 -20.45 -12.14 1.55
C PHE A 548 -19.78 -11.82 0.20
N GLN A 549 -20.34 -12.32 -0.90
CA GLN A 549 -19.83 -12.07 -2.25
C GLN A 549 -20.12 -10.66 -2.78
N GLU A 550 -20.99 -9.88 -2.13
CA GLU A 550 -21.32 -8.49 -2.52
C GLU A 550 -20.30 -7.46 -1.99
N PHE A 551 -19.37 -7.90 -1.14
CA PHE A 551 -18.28 -7.11 -0.57
C PHE A 551 -16.96 -7.43 -1.28
#